data_AF-A0A969LY99-F1
#
_entry.id   AF-A0A969LY99-F1
#
_cell.length_a   1.000
_cell.length_b   1.000
_cell.length_c   1.000
_cell.angle_alpha   90.00
_cell.angle_beta   90.00
_cell.angle_gamma   90.00
#
_symmetry.space_group_name_H-M   'P 1'
#
loop_
_entity.id
_entity.type
_entity.pdbx_description
1 polymer ?
#
loop_
_entity_poly.entity_id
_entity_poly.type
_entity_poly.pdbx_seq_one_letter_code
_entity_poly.pdbx_strand_id
1 'polypeptide(L)'
;MLITIIGHLLAICIGISLGLIGGGGSILAAPVLIYVMSVPAKPAFAMTLVIVGVASVIGAIPHWRQGNVNPKIIALFAPASMLGAYLGARLASLPFITPTIQLVTFGVMMLIASITMIRKGASKSEKSLDHVDHHDQHAVIPKWLAIALEGLVVGVLTGFIGIGGGFLVIPALVLLGKTPMKEAVGTSLIILALKSVTGFAGYFGHVPIDWTLLLSFTIASSLGILLGSYLNQFISAKQLEKGFGYFVLAVAIFVLIRR
;
A
#
# COMPACT_ATOMS: atom_id res chain seq x y z
N MET A 1 14.16 24.18 -9.06
CA MET A 1 15.25 23.18 -9.22
C MET A 1 15.49 22.39 -7.94
N LEU A 2 15.80 23.02 -6.79
CA LEU A 2 16.06 22.30 -5.54
C LEU A 2 14.89 21.40 -5.08
N ILE A 3 13.65 21.91 -5.12
CA ILE A 3 12.43 21.15 -4.75
C ILE A 3 12.26 19.92 -5.63
N THR A 4 12.50 20.06 -6.94
CA THR A 4 12.40 18.96 -7.90
C THR A 4 13.42 17.86 -7.59
N ILE A 5 14.67 18.22 -7.27
CA ILE A 5 15.72 17.27 -6.90
C ILE A 5 15.34 16.52 -5.61
N ILE A 6 14.90 17.26 -4.58
CA ILE A 6 14.44 16.68 -3.31
C ILE A 6 13.25 15.73 -3.55
N GLY A 7 12.29 16.14 -4.37
CA GLY A 7 11.13 15.33 -4.73
C GLY A 7 11.50 14.01 -5.38
N HIS A 8 12.44 14.01 -6.33
CA HIS A 8 12.90 12.78 -7.00
C HIS A 8 13.71 11.88 -6.06
N LEU A 9 14.51 12.46 -5.16
CA LEU A 9 15.21 11.70 -4.13
C LEU A 9 14.20 11.02 -3.21
N LEU A 10 13.16 11.73 -2.78
CA LEU A 10 12.07 11.16 -1.99
C LEU A 10 11.29 10.10 -2.77
N ALA A 11 11.09 10.27 -4.08
CA ALA A 11 10.49 9.24 -4.94
C ALA A 11 11.32 7.95 -4.95
N ILE A 12 12.66 8.05 -5.01
CA ILE A 12 13.55 6.90 -4.86
C ILE A 12 13.39 6.28 -3.47
N CYS A 13 13.35 7.08 -2.40
CA CYS A 13 13.13 6.57 -1.03
C CYS A 13 11.77 5.86 -0.88
N ILE A 14 10.71 6.37 -1.51
CA ILE A 14 9.40 5.71 -1.57
C ILE A 14 9.54 4.35 -2.24
N GLY A 15 10.23 4.29 -3.38
CA GLY A 15 10.53 3.04 -4.08
C GLY A 15 11.29 2.05 -3.20
N ILE A 16 12.39 2.48 -2.57
CA ILE A 16 13.18 1.65 -1.65
C ILE A 16 12.31 1.12 -0.53
N SER A 17 11.51 1.98 0.10
CA SER A 17 10.59 1.59 1.17
C SER A 17 9.55 0.57 0.68
N LEU A 18 9.03 0.75 -0.53
CA LEU A 18 8.09 -0.17 -1.17
C LEU A 18 8.72 -1.54 -1.46
N GLY A 19 10.00 -1.58 -1.83
CA GLY A 19 10.72 -2.84 -2.10
C GLY A 19 11.12 -3.57 -0.81
N LEU A 20 11.46 -2.81 0.23
CA LEU A 20 11.88 -3.28 1.54
C LEU A 20 10.71 -3.85 2.37
N ILE A 21 9.62 -3.10 2.46
CA ILE A 21 8.46 -3.41 3.32
C ILE A 21 7.35 -4.10 2.51
N GLY A 22 7.49 -4.11 1.18
CA GLY A 22 6.38 -4.40 0.28
C GLY A 22 5.44 -3.20 0.20
N GLY A 23 4.16 -3.49 0.05
CA GLY A 23 3.10 -2.50 -0.05
C GLY A 23 3.07 -1.35 0.99
N GLY A 24 3.72 -1.52 2.15
CA GLY A 24 3.83 -0.53 3.22
C GLY A 24 4.45 0.81 2.79
N GLY A 25 5.48 0.78 1.94
CA GLY A 25 6.20 1.99 1.51
C GLY A 25 5.39 2.96 0.67
N SER A 26 4.31 2.48 0.04
CA SER A 26 3.41 3.31 -0.79
C SER A 26 2.74 4.44 -0.02
N ILE A 27 2.63 4.32 1.31
CA ILE A 27 1.96 5.30 2.17
C ILE A 27 2.62 6.68 2.14
N LEU A 28 3.90 6.75 1.74
CA LEU A 28 4.67 7.99 1.68
C LEU A 28 4.50 8.76 0.38
N ALA A 29 4.01 8.13 -0.68
CA ALA A 29 3.89 8.75 -1.99
C ALA A 29 2.96 9.98 -1.99
N ALA A 30 1.79 9.85 -1.38
CA ALA A 30 0.82 10.95 -1.32
C ALA A 30 1.33 12.16 -0.53
N PRO A 31 1.87 12.04 0.70
CA PRO A 31 2.45 13.17 1.41
C PRO A 31 3.56 13.89 0.63
N VAL A 32 4.43 13.14 -0.06
CA VAL A 32 5.53 13.74 -0.84
C VAL A 32 4.95 14.53 -2.03
N LEU A 33 3.99 13.98 -2.76
CA LEU A 33 3.35 14.70 -3.86
C LEU A 33 2.62 15.95 -3.37
N ILE A 34 1.92 15.88 -2.24
CA ILE A 34 1.10 16.98 -1.73
C ILE A 34 1.96 18.09 -1.11
N TYR A 35 2.89 17.74 -0.22
CA TYR A 35 3.59 18.72 0.61
C TYR A 35 4.96 19.12 0.06
N VAL A 36 5.60 18.28 -0.76
CA VAL A 36 6.91 18.60 -1.37
C VAL A 36 6.73 19.06 -2.80
N MET A 37 5.93 18.35 -3.59
CA MET A 37 5.66 18.71 -5.00
C MET A 37 4.50 19.68 -5.18
N SER A 38 3.83 20.08 -4.08
CA SER A 38 2.71 21.02 -4.09
C SER A 38 1.55 20.60 -5.01
N VAL A 39 1.36 19.30 -5.19
CA VAL A 39 0.26 18.75 -6.00
C VAL A 39 -1.03 18.77 -5.17
N PRO A 40 -2.17 19.23 -5.72
CA PRO A 40 -3.45 19.15 -5.03
C PRO A 40 -3.79 17.71 -4.62
N ALA A 41 -4.45 17.52 -3.48
CA ALA A 41 -4.60 16.20 -2.87
C ALA A 41 -5.28 15.16 -3.81
N LYS A 42 -6.41 15.52 -4.43
CA LYS A 42 -7.14 14.59 -5.33
C LYS A 42 -6.27 14.09 -6.50
N PRO A 43 -5.61 14.96 -7.30
CA PRO A 43 -4.58 14.54 -8.26
C PRO A 43 -3.45 13.71 -7.68
N ALA A 44 -2.89 14.09 -6.52
CA ALA A 44 -1.77 13.38 -5.91
C ALA A 44 -2.10 11.93 -5.57
N PHE A 45 -3.32 11.68 -5.08
CA PHE A 45 -3.84 10.34 -4.84
C PHE A 45 -4.00 9.55 -6.15
N ALA A 46 -4.60 10.13 -7.18
CA ALA A 46 -4.67 9.46 -8.49
C ALA A 46 -3.28 9.12 -9.06
N MET A 47 -2.32 10.05 -8.97
CA MET A 47 -0.95 9.84 -9.43
C MET A 47 -0.23 8.76 -8.61
N THR A 48 -0.48 8.70 -7.30
CA THR A 48 0.09 7.68 -6.41
C THR A 48 -0.31 6.27 -6.84
N LEU A 49 -1.56 6.05 -7.26
CA LEU A 49 -2.00 4.75 -7.77
C LEU A 49 -1.17 4.31 -8.97
N VAL A 50 -0.89 5.20 -9.92
CA VAL A 50 -0.06 4.86 -11.09
C VAL A 50 1.40 4.63 -10.71
N ILE A 51 2.01 5.55 -9.96
CA ILE A 51 3.42 5.46 -9.53
C ILE A 51 3.65 4.14 -8.80
N VAL A 52 2.82 3.86 -7.80
CA VAL A 52 2.94 2.66 -6.97
C VAL A 52 2.55 1.42 -7.76
N GLY A 53 1.52 1.49 -8.61
CA GLY A 53 1.10 0.37 -9.45
C GLY A 53 2.21 -0.12 -10.36
N VAL A 54 2.85 0.80 -11.09
CA VAL A 54 3.98 0.49 -11.99
C VAL A 54 5.20 0.01 -11.20
N ALA A 55 5.57 0.70 -10.13
CA ALA A 55 6.68 0.26 -9.28
C ALA A 55 6.43 -1.16 -8.74
N SER A 56 5.19 -1.48 -8.36
CA SER A 56 4.83 -2.79 -7.81
C SER A 56 4.89 -3.91 -8.84
N VAL A 57 4.57 -3.64 -10.11
CA VAL A 57 4.82 -4.62 -11.20
C VAL A 57 6.31 -4.96 -11.25
N ILE A 58 7.18 -3.95 -11.19
CA ILE A 58 8.63 -4.14 -11.24
C ILE A 58 9.15 -4.88 -10.01
N GLY A 59 8.71 -4.48 -8.80
CA GLY A 59 9.10 -5.15 -7.56
C GLY A 59 8.53 -6.56 -7.40
N ALA A 60 7.41 -6.87 -8.05
CA ALA A 60 6.85 -8.22 -8.02
C ALA A 60 7.74 -9.23 -8.76
N ILE A 61 8.53 -8.81 -9.75
CA ILE A 61 9.36 -9.70 -10.58
C ILE A 61 10.38 -10.50 -9.72
N PRO A 62 11.22 -9.88 -8.87
CA PRO A 62 12.10 -10.62 -7.97
C PRO A 62 11.35 -11.59 -7.04
N HIS A 63 10.22 -11.17 -6.47
CA HIS A 63 9.43 -12.00 -5.56
C HIS A 63 8.79 -13.20 -6.27
N TRP A 64 8.33 -13.03 -7.50
CA TRP A 64 7.82 -14.11 -8.35
C TRP A 64 8.93 -15.15 -8.63
N ARG A 65 10.12 -14.68 -9.00
CA ARG A 65 11.28 -15.56 -9.26
C ARG A 65 11.74 -16.33 -8.04
N GLN A 66 11.55 -15.77 -6.84
CA GLN A 66 11.89 -16.40 -5.57
C GLN A 66 10.79 -17.34 -5.02
N GLY A 67 9.66 -17.51 -5.73
CA GLY A 67 8.54 -18.33 -5.26
C GLY A 67 7.74 -17.72 -4.10
N ASN A 68 7.92 -16.42 -3.83
CA ASN A 68 7.27 -15.69 -2.74
C ASN A 68 5.87 -15.16 -3.15
N VAL A 69 5.16 -15.86 -4.02
CA VAL A 69 3.87 -15.41 -4.57
C VAL A 69 2.84 -16.52 -4.47
N ASN A 70 1.69 -16.20 -3.88
CA ASN A 70 0.57 -17.13 -3.76
C ASN A 70 -0.50 -16.86 -4.84
N PRO A 71 -0.58 -17.66 -5.92
CA PRO A 71 -1.56 -17.43 -6.98
C PRO A 71 -3.01 -17.66 -6.51
N LYS A 72 -3.26 -18.55 -5.55
CA LYS A 72 -4.60 -18.81 -5.03
C LYS A 72 -5.16 -17.57 -4.32
N ILE A 73 -4.32 -16.94 -3.50
CA ILE A 73 -4.70 -15.72 -2.78
C ILE A 73 -4.89 -14.55 -3.75
N ILE A 74 -4.05 -14.42 -4.77
CA ILE A 74 -4.26 -13.41 -5.82
C ILE A 74 -5.62 -13.61 -6.49
N ALA A 75 -5.96 -14.84 -6.88
CA ALA A 75 -7.23 -15.14 -7.54
C ALA A 75 -8.45 -14.82 -6.66
N LEU A 76 -8.34 -14.99 -5.33
CA LEU A 76 -9.42 -14.73 -4.38
C LEU A 76 -9.52 -13.25 -3.97
N PHE A 77 -8.37 -12.61 -3.73
CA PHE A 77 -8.29 -11.27 -3.15
C PHE A 77 -8.29 -10.17 -4.22
N ALA A 78 -7.56 -10.37 -5.32
CA ALA A 78 -7.36 -9.32 -6.32
C ALA A 78 -8.68 -8.86 -6.96
N PRO A 79 -9.58 -9.72 -7.45
CA PRO A 79 -10.81 -9.28 -8.10
C PRO A 79 -11.71 -8.45 -7.17
N ALA A 80 -11.88 -8.90 -5.93
CA ALA A 80 -12.64 -8.17 -4.93
C ALA A 80 -11.97 -6.82 -4.59
N SER A 81 -10.64 -6.81 -4.45
CA SER A 81 -9.90 -5.57 -4.20
C SER A 81 -9.91 -4.59 -5.37
N MET A 82 -9.96 -5.08 -6.61
CA MET A 82 -10.09 -4.27 -7.81
C MET A 82 -11.48 -3.62 -7.88
N LEU A 83 -12.53 -4.41 -7.64
CA LEU A 83 -13.90 -3.90 -7.54
C LEU A 83 -13.98 -2.83 -6.45
N GLY A 84 -13.45 -3.13 -5.27
CA GLY A 84 -13.41 -2.20 -4.15
C GLY A 84 -12.63 -0.94 -4.48
N ALA A 85 -11.45 -1.06 -5.09
CA ALA A 85 -10.62 0.09 -5.47
C ALA A 85 -11.32 1.01 -6.46
N TYR A 86 -12.01 0.45 -7.46
CA TYR A 86 -12.82 1.24 -8.38
C TYR A 86 -13.96 1.97 -7.67
N LEU A 87 -14.73 1.26 -6.84
CA LEU A 87 -15.84 1.85 -6.09
C LEU A 87 -15.36 2.92 -5.13
N GLY A 88 -14.29 2.67 -4.37
CA GLY A 88 -13.69 3.63 -3.45
C GLY A 88 -13.21 4.90 -4.18
N ALA A 89 -12.54 4.74 -5.32
CA ALA A 89 -12.08 5.87 -6.13
C ALA A 89 -13.27 6.68 -6.69
N ARG A 90 -14.34 6.01 -7.13
CA ARG A 90 -15.59 6.67 -7.53
C ARG A 90 -16.25 7.39 -6.36
N LEU A 91 -16.24 6.83 -5.15
CA LEU A 91 -16.72 7.50 -3.96
C LEU A 91 -15.92 8.78 -3.68
N ALA A 92 -14.59 8.74 -3.82
CA ALA A 92 -13.73 9.90 -3.61
C ALA A 92 -13.88 11.00 -4.67
N SER A 93 -14.32 10.67 -5.88
CA SER A 93 -14.59 11.65 -6.94
C SER A 93 -15.96 12.32 -6.79
N LEU A 94 -16.82 11.88 -5.86
CA LEU A 94 -18.11 12.51 -5.60
C LEU A 94 -17.96 13.96 -5.09
N PRO A 95 -18.89 14.86 -5.44
CA PRO A 95 -18.77 16.30 -5.16
C PRO A 95 -18.80 16.63 -3.66
N PHE A 96 -19.40 15.77 -2.84
CA PHE A 96 -19.46 15.92 -1.38
C PHE A 96 -18.17 15.48 -0.67
N ILE A 97 -17.27 14.76 -1.33
CA ILE A 97 -15.99 14.38 -0.75
C ILE A 97 -14.96 15.48 -1.04
N THR A 98 -14.66 16.27 -0.02
CA THR A 98 -13.66 17.33 -0.09
C THR A 98 -12.24 16.76 0.04
N PRO A 99 -11.21 17.46 -0.49
CA PRO A 99 -9.81 17.09 -0.29
C PRO A 99 -9.44 16.88 1.19
N THR A 100 -9.99 17.70 2.09
CA THR A 100 -9.77 17.62 3.54
C THR A 100 -10.31 16.32 4.12
N ILE A 101 -11.50 15.85 3.72
CA ILE A 101 -12.05 14.57 4.18
C ILE A 101 -11.13 13.41 3.76
N GLN A 102 -10.63 13.45 2.52
CA GLN A 102 -9.72 12.44 2.01
C GLN A 102 -8.37 12.46 2.75
N LEU A 103 -7.81 13.65 3.00
CA LEU A 103 -6.57 13.85 3.76
C LEU A 103 -6.69 13.40 5.23
N VAL A 104 -7.82 13.72 5.89
CA VAL A 104 -8.07 13.27 7.28
C VAL A 104 -8.21 11.77 7.34
N THR A 105 -9.01 11.17 6.43
CA THR A 105 -9.18 9.71 6.36
C THR A 105 -7.83 9.03 6.12
N PHE A 106 -7.04 9.58 5.22
CA PHE A 106 -5.68 9.12 4.95
C PHE A 106 -4.80 9.21 6.20
N GLY A 107 -4.74 10.37 6.87
CA GLY A 107 -3.93 10.57 8.07
C GLY A 107 -4.33 9.64 9.22
N VAL A 108 -5.63 9.41 9.43
CA VAL A 108 -6.12 8.43 10.41
C VAL A 108 -5.66 7.02 10.06
N MET A 109 -5.69 6.64 8.78
CA MET A 109 -5.21 5.34 8.31
C MET A 109 -3.70 5.20 8.46
N MET A 110 -2.91 6.26 8.25
CA MET A 110 -1.49 6.28 8.56
C MET A 110 -1.22 6.11 10.07
N LEU A 111 -2.03 6.73 10.93
CA LEU A 111 -1.92 6.54 12.38
C LEU A 111 -2.20 5.08 12.77
N ILE A 112 -3.26 4.48 12.24
CA ILE A 112 -3.59 3.08 12.52
C ILE A 112 -2.45 2.17 12.03
N ALA A 113 -1.94 2.40 10.82
CA ALA A 113 -0.84 1.61 10.26
C ALA A 113 0.45 1.75 11.09
N SER A 114 0.85 2.97 11.43
CA SER A 114 2.06 3.21 12.24
C SER A 114 1.95 2.61 13.63
N ILE A 115 0.81 2.78 14.31
CA ILE A 115 0.57 2.20 15.63
C ILE A 115 0.64 0.67 15.58
N THR A 116 0.05 0.04 14.54
CA THR A 116 0.10 -1.41 14.41
C THR A 116 1.53 -1.90 14.14
N MET A 117 2.30 -1.24 13.27
CA MET A 117 3.72 -1.54 13.01
C MET A 117 4.60 -1.38 14.27
N ILE A 118 4.39 -0.32 15.07
CA ILE A 118 5.17 -0.06 16.28
C ILE A 118 4.82 -1.07 17.40
N ARG A 119 3.51 -1.27 17.66
CA ARG A 119 3.03 -2.12 18.75
C ARG A 119 3.29 -3.59 18.50
N LYS A 120 3.20 -4.04 17.24
CA LYS A 120 3.40 -5.45 16.91
C LYS A 120 4.84 -5.85 16.71
N GLY A 121 5.84 -4.98 16.94
CA GLY A 121 7.29 -5.26 16.83
C GLY A 121 7.63 -6.71 17.19
N ALA A 122 7.61 -7.59 16.17
CA ALA A 122 7.21 -9.00 16.21
C ALA A 122 6.80 -9.63 17.57
N SER A 123 5.50 -9.61 17.91
CA SER A 123 4.98 -10.51 18.96
C SER A 123 3.52 -10.92 18.70
N LYS A 124 3.32 -11.79 17.70
CA LYS A 124 2.28 -12.86 17.65
C LYS A 124 2.16 -13.62 16.31
N SER A 125 3.08 -13.45 15.35
CA SER A 125 3.02 -14.23 14.09
C SER A 125 4.00 -15.40 14.00
N GLU A 126 4.96 -15.52 14.94
CA GLU A 126 5.95 -16.62 14.98
C GLU A 126 5.66 -17.68 16.06
N LYS A 127 4.93 -17.36 17.13
CA LYS A 127 4.77 -18.25 18.30
C LYS A 127 3.53 -19.15 18.31
N SER A 128 2.78 -19.24 17.21
CA SER A 128 1.61 -20.14 17.13
C SER A 128 1.87 -21.43 16.35
N LEU A 129 3.14 -21.71 16.01
CA LEU A 129 3.50 -22.81 15.11
C LEU A 129 3.72 -24.17 15.80
N ASP A 130 3.64 -24.27 17.14
CA ASP A 130 3.82 -25.56 17.83
C ASP A 130 2.59 -26.11 18.57
N HIS A 131 1.44 -25.43 18.53
CA HIS A 131 0.17 -26.03 18.98
C HIS A 131 -0.99 -25.52 18.11
N VAL A 132 -1.14 -26.10 16.92
CA VAL A 132 -2.44 -26.11 16.25
C VAL A 132 -3.21 -27.29 16.84
N ASP A 133 -3.70 -27.11 18.05
CA ASP A 133 -4.84 -27.88 18.52
C ASP A 133 -6.04 -27.55 17.63
N HIS A 134 -6.71 -28.61 17.21
CA HIS A 134 -7.99 -28.55 16.54
C HIS A 134 -8.99 -27.79 17.43
N HIS A 135 -9.23 -26.53 17.10
CA HIS A 135 -10.45 -25.84 17.50
C HIS A 135 -11.14 -25.28 16.27
N ASP A 136 -11.92 -26.18 15.66
CA ASP A 136 -13.17 -25.85 15.02
C ASP A 136 -14.02 -25.02 15.98
N GLN A 137 -14.06 -23.70 15.83
CA GLN A 137 -15.09 -22.87 16.46
C GLN A 137 -15.51 -21.72 15.53
N HIS A 138 -16.65 -21.96 14.87
CA HIS A 138 -17.62 -20.99 14.34
C HIS A 138 -17.10 -19.78 13.53
N ALA A 139 -16.65 -20.02 12.30
CA ALA A 139 -16.84 -19.02 11.24
C ALA A 139 -18.04 -19.45 10.39
N VAL A 140 -19.15 -18.72 10.51
CA VAL A 140 -20.38 -18.90 9.71
C VAL A 140 -20.14 -18.63 8.20
N ILE A 141 -18.94 -18.18 7.84
CA ILE A 141 -18.56 -17.73 6.51
C ILE A 141 -17.42 -18.62 5.99
N PRO A 142 -17.51 -19.16 4.76
CA PRO A 142 -16.44 -19.95 4.18
C PRO A 142 -15.18 -19.10 3.95
N LYS A 143 -14.00 -19.67 4.19
CA LYS A 143 -12.70 -18.96 4.16
C LYS A 143 -12.46 -18.15 2.88
N TRP A 144 -12.90 -18.66 1.73
CA TRP A 144 -12.76 -17.96 0.43
C TRP A 144 -13.59 -16.67 0.38
N LEU A 145 -14.78 -16.67 0.99
CA LEU A 145 -15.66 -15.51 1.06
C LEU A 145 -15.13 -14.46 2.04
N ALA A 146 -14.51 -14.90 3.15
CA ALA A 146 -13.84 -13.99 4.09
C ALA A 146 -12.70 -13.22 3.41
N ILE A 147 -11.84 -13.91 2.64
CA ILE A 147 -10.73 -13.31 1.89
C ILE A 147 -11.25 -12.34 0.82
N ALA A 148 -12.33 -12.70 0.11
CA ALA A 148 -12.93 -11.83 -0.89
C ALA A 148 -13.56 -10.57 -0.27
N LEU A 149 -14.32 -10.71 0.82
CA LEU A 149 -14.93 -9.57 1.52
C LEU A 149 -13.85 -8.62 2.06
N GLU A 150 -12.77 -9.16 2.60
CA GLU A 150 -11.64 -8.37 3.04
C GLU A 150 -10.96 -7.65 1.86
N GLY A 151 -10.73 -8.37 0.76
CA GLY A 151 -10.24 -7.78 -0.48
C GLY A 151 -11.07 -6.59 -0.90
N LEU A 152 -12.41 -6.71 -0.85
CA LEU A 152 -13.34 -5.63 -1.15
C LEU A 152 -13.18 -4.44 -0.21
N VAL A 153 -13.18 -4.66 1.11
CA VAL A 153 -13.03 -3.59 2.12
C VAL A 153 -11.69 -2.87 1.96
N VAL A 154 -10.60 -3.63 1.88
CA VAL A 154 -9.25 -3.09 1.65
C VAL A 154 -9.21 -2.34 0.33
N GLY A 155 -9.86 -2.87 -0.72
CA GLY A 155 -10.02 -2.22 -2.02
C GLY A 155 -10.71 -0.87 -1.90
N VAL A 156 -11.90 -0.81 -1.29
CA VAL A 156 -12.66 0.44 -1.11
C VAL A 156 -11.84 1.48 -0.36
N LEU A 157 -11.21 1.09 0.75
CA LEU A 157 -10.38 2.01 1.54
C LEU A 157 -9.16 2.50 0.75
N THR A 158 -8.50 1.60 0.02
CA THR A 158 -7.37 1.92 -0.87
C THR A 158 -7.79 2.90 -1.97
N GLY A 159 -8.91 2.62 -2.66
CA GLY A 159 -9.41 3.43 -3.76
C GLY A 159 -9.88 4.80 -3.30
N PHE A 160 -10.59 4.86 -2.16
CA PHE A 160 -11.05 6.10 -1.57
C PHE A 160 -9.90 7.00 -1.16
N ILE A 161 -8.88 6.43 -0.53
CA ILE A 161 -7.68 7.17 -0.17
C ILE A 161 -6.86 7.49 -1.43
N GLY A 162 -6.83 6.60 -2.41
CA GLY A 162 -6.01 6.68 -3.62
C GLY A 162 -4.52 6.51 -3.34
N ILE A 163 -4.19 5.74 -2.31
CA ILE A 163 -2.82 5.27 -2.11
C ILE A 163 -2.89 3.80 -2.42
N GLY A 164 -1.93 3.27 -3.18
CA GLY A 164 -1.88 1.85 -3.52
C GLY A 164 -2.12 0.91 -2.32
N GLY A 165 -2.00 1.36 -1.07
CA GLY A 165 -2.71 0.74 0.06
C GLY A 165 -2.16 -0.65 0.39
N GLY A 166 -0.94 -0.90 -0.05
CA GLY A 166 -0.27 -2.16 0.24
C GLY A 166 0.04 -2.32 1.74
N PHE A 167 0.06 -1.22 2.50
CA PHE A 167 0.12 -1.25 3.97
C PHE A 167 -1.12 -1.88 4.63
N LEU A 168 -2.28 -1.89 3.95
CA LEU A 168 -3.50 -2.57 4.39
C LEU A 168 -3.54 -4.02 3.91
N VAL A 169 -2.97 -4.29 2.72
CA VAL A 169 -2.97 -5.63 2.12
C VAL A 169 -2.08 -6.59 2.89
N ILE A 170 -0.89 -6.17 3.37
CA ILE A 170 0.01 -7.08 4.08
C ILE A 170 -0.60 -7.59 5.40
N PRO A 171 -1.10 -6.73 6.32
CA PRO A 171 -1.75 -7.20 7.54
C PRO A 171 -2.95 -8.09 7.27
N ALA A 172 -3.75 -7.78 6.23
CA ALA A 172 -4.87 -8.59 5.79
C ALA A 172 -4.43 -10.03 5.45
N LEU A 173 -3.44 -10.15 4.57
CA LEU A 173 -2.91 -11.45 4.14
C LEU A 173 -2.27 -12.25 5.30
N VAL A 174 -1.50 -11.58 6.16
CA VAL A 174 -0.79 -12.26 7.27
C VAL A 174 -1.76 -12.71 8.37
N LEU A 175 -2.69 -11.84 8.78
CA LEU A 175 -3.56 -12.12 9.92
C LEU A 175 -4.73 -13.03 9.56
N LEU A 176 -5.31 -12.85 8.38
CA LEU A 176 -6.54 -13.54 7.97
C LEU A 176 -6.26 -14.61 6.91
N GLY A 177 -5.38 -14.31 5.96
CA GLY A 177 -4.88 -15.29 4.98
C GLY A 177 -3.87 -16.30 5.55
N LYS A 178 -3.35 -16.06 6.77
CA LYS A 178 -2.31 -16.87 7.44
C LYS A 178 -1.08 -17.10 6.54
N THR A 179 -0.74 -16.13 5.70
CA THR A 179 0.42 -16.25 4.81
C THR A 179 1.73 -15.91 5.51
N PRO A 180 2.83 -16.62 5.20
CA PRO A 180 4.16 -16.20 5.58
C PRO A 180 4.47 -14.77 5.11
N MET A 181 5.16 -13.98 5.94
CA MET A 181 5.42 -12.56 5.65
C MET A 181 6.10 -12.33 4.29
N LYS A 182 7.10 -13.15 3.92
CA LYS A 182 7.79 -13.04 2.63
C LYS A 182 6.84 -13.27 1.44
N GLU A 183 5.94 -14.24 1.57
CA GLU A 183 4.92 -14.55 0.57
C GLU A 183 3.84 -13.46 0.52
N ALA A 184 3.43 -12.92 1.67
CA ALA A 184 2.50 -11.80 1.77
C ALA A 184 3.04 -10.56 1.06
N VAL A 185 4.33 -10.24 1.23
CA VAL A 185 5.00 -9.11 0.55
C VAL A 185 4.92 -9.29 -0.97
N GLY A 186 5.38 -10.42 -1.52
CA GLY A 186 5.36 -10.66 -2.96
C GLY A 186 3.95 -10.69 -3.56
N THR A 187 3.03 -11.38 -2.90
CA THR A 187 1.61 -11.45 -3.28
C THR A 187 0.96 -10.06 -3.24
N SER A 188 1.29 -9.23 -2.24
CA SER A 188 0.74 -7.89 -2.10
C SER A 188 1.15 -6.96 -3.24
N LEU A 189 2.38 -7.08 -3.78
CA LEU A 189 2.85 -6.25 -4.90
C LEU A 189 2.05 -6.52 -6.18
N ILE A 190 1.63 -7.77 -6.40
CA ILE A 190 0.80 -8.12 -7.57
C ILE A 190 -0.63 -7.63 -7.38
N ILE A 191 -1.22 -7.86 -6.21
CA ILE A 191 -2.54 -7.32 -5.86
C ILE A 191 -2.55 -5.78 -6.01
N LEU A 192 -1.47 -5.14 -5.56
CA LEU A 192 -1.25 -3.71 -5.64
C LEU A 192 -1.20 -3.22 -7.08
N ALA A 193 -0.45 -3.88 -7.95
CA ALA A 193 -0.42 -3.57 -9.37
C ALA A 193 -1.83 -3.67 -10.00
N LEU A 194 -2.54 -4.78 -9.76
CA LEU A 194 -3.86 -5.04 -10.33
C LEU A 194 -4.92 -4.03 -9.87
N LYS A 195 -5.02 -3.78 -8.55
CA LYS A 195 -6.02 -2.84 -8.01
C LYS A 195 -5.68 -1.38 -8.32
N SER A 196 -4.42 -1.05 -8.55
CA SER A 196 -4.03 0.32 -8.92
C SER A 196 -4.57 0.72 -10.29
N VAL A 197 -4.66 -0.23 -11.24
CA VAL A 197 -5.28 0.00 -12.55
C VAL A 197 -6.75 0.41 -12.39
N THR A 198 -7.52 -0.35 -11.61
CA THR A 198 -8.95 -0.10 -11.40
C THR A 198 -9.21 1.10 -10.50
N GLY A 199 -8.38 1.32 -9.47
CA GLY A 199 -8.43 2.54 -8.66
C GLY A 199 -8.17 3.80 -9.50
N PHE A 200 -7.13 3.79 -10.34
CA PHE A 200 -6.83 4.92 -11.21
C PHE A 200 -7.95 5.17 -12.23
N ALA A 201 -8.53 4.10 -12.80
CA ALA A 201 -9.69 4.21 -13.68
C ALA A 201 -10.90 4.87 -13.00
N GLY A 202 -11.06 4.75 -11.68
CA GLY A 202 -12.11 5.45 -10.93
C GLY A 202 -11.88 6.96 -10.77
N TYR A 203 -10.62 7.42 -10.82
CA TYR A 203 -10.25 8.84 -10.83
C TYR A 203 -10.13 9.43 -12.25
N PHE A 204 -9.94 8.57 -13.27
CA PHE A 204 -9.69 9.00 -14.64
C PHE A 204 -10.80 9.91 -15.16
N GLY A 205 -10.42 11.03 -15.77
CA GLY A 205 -11.35 12.06 -16.27
C GLY A 205 -11.98 12.98 -15.22
N HIS A 206 -11.74 12.76 -13.92
CA HIS A 206 -12.31 13.57 -12.83
C HIS A 206 -11.29 14.47 -12.12
N VAL A 207 -9.99 14.24 -12.36
CA VAL A 207 -8.89 15.01 -11.74
C VAL A 207 -7.85 15.37 -12.79
N PRO A 208 -7.23 16.58 -12.71
CA PRO A 208 -6.12 16.93 -13.57
C PRO A 208 -4.88 16.09 -13.20
N ILE A 209 -4.12 15.65 -14.20
CA ILE A 209 -2.92 14.83 -14.00
C ILE A 209 -1.75 15.53 -14.69
N ASP A 210 -0.69 15.79 -13.92
CA ASP A 210 0.60 16.21 -14.47
C ASP A 210 1.36 14.97 -14.93
N TRP A 211 1.29 14.68 -16.24
CA TRP A 211 1.93 13.51 -16.84
C TRP A 211 3.45 13.55 -16.76
N THR A 212 4.06 14.73 -16.80
CA THR A 212 5.52 14.89 -16.71
C THR A 212 6.01 14.53 -15.31
N LEU A 213 5.35 15.07 -14.29
CA LEU A 213 5.65 14.72 -12.91
C LEU A 213 5.35 13.24 -12.63
N LEU A 214 4.23 12.72 -13.14
CA LEU A 214 3.84 11.32 -12.97
C LEU A 214 4.90 10.36 -13.52
N LEU A 215 5.32 10.53 -14.77
CA LEU A 215 6.27 9.65 -15.43
C LEU A 215 7.65 9.71 -14.76
N SER A 216 8.13 10.92 -14.47
CA SER A 216 9.43 11.12 -13.81
C SER A 216 9.48 10.52 -12.40
N PHE A 217 8.43 10.71 -11.59
CA PHE A 217 8.31 10.08 -10.27
C PHE A 217 8.17 8.57 -10.36
N THR A 218 7.46 8.06 -11.37
CA THR A 218 7.30 6.61 -11.58
C THR A 218 8.65 5.97 -11.87
N ILE A 219 9.46 6.57 -12.75
CA ILE A 219 10.81 6.08 -13.07
C ILE A 219 11.69 6.11 -11.80
N ALA A 220 11.71 7.22 -11.08
CA ALA A 220 12.50 7.36 -9.85
C ALA A 220 12.10 6.31 -8.79
N SER A 221 10.81 6.14 -8.53
CA SER A 221 10.29 5.13 -7.60
C SER A 221 10.56 3.69 -8.08
N SER A 222 10.53 3.45 -9.40
CA SER A 222 10.81 2.13 -9.98
C SER A 222 12.29 1.74 -9.88
N LEU A 223 13.20 2.72 -9.95
CA LEU A 223 14.62 2.46 -9.66
C LEU A 223 14.81 2.17 -8.16
N GLY A 224 14.14 2.94 -7.30
CA GLY A 224 14.17 2.73 -5.86
C GLY A 224 13.67 1.34 -5.44
N ILE A 225 12.58 0.85 -6.04
CA ILE A 225 12.01 -0.46 -5.66
C ILE A 225 12.92 -1.62 -5.99
N LEU A 226 13.66 -1.56 -7.11
CA LEU A 226 14.65 -2.59 -7.43
C LEU A 226 15.74 -2.69 -6.36
N LEU A 227 16.25 -1.54 -5.92
CA LEU A 227 17.24 -1.47 -4.84
C LEU A 227 16.62 -1.95 -3.50
N GLY A 228 15.40 -1.52 -3.19
CA GLY A 228 14.69 -1.94 -1.99
C GLY A 228 14.43 -3.44 -1.94
N SER A 229 13.95 -4.03 -3.03
CA SER A 229 13.71 -5.47 -3.14
C SER A 229 15.00 -6.29 -3.03
N TYR A 230 16.12 -5.76 -3.55
CA TYR A 230 17.42 -6.38 -3.36
C TYR A 230 17.95 -6.27 -1.93
N LEU A 231 17.66 -5.17 -1.22
CA LEU A 231 18.07 -4.99 0.17
C LEU A 231 17.20 -5.79 1.16
N ASN A 232 15.97 -6.11 0.78
CA ASN A 232 15.01 -6.84 1.63
C ASN A 232 15.53 -8.23 2.06
N GLN A 233 16.34 -8.90 1.23
CA GLN A 233 16.96 -10.18 1.58
C GLN A 233 18.05 -10.09 2.67
N PHE A 234 18.57 -8.89 2.96
CA PHE A 234 19.67 -8.70 3.92
C PHE A 234 19.23 -8.05 5.25
N ILE A 235 18.03 -7.45 5.30
CA ILE A 235 17.56 -6.69 6.46
C ILE A 235 16.46 -7.49 7.17
N SER A 236 16.54 -7.55 8.51
CA SER A 236 15.48 -8.19 9.28
C SER A 236 14.17 -7.40 9.17
N ALA A 237 13.09 -8.08 8.77
CA ALA A 237 11.77 -7.47 8.60
C ALA A 237 11.30 -6.73 9.88
N LYS A 238 11.65 -7.27 11.06
CA LYS A 238 11.26 -6.74 12.37
C LYS A 238 11.85 -5.35 12.66
N GLN A 239 13.12 -5.12 12.36
CA GLN A 239 13.77 -3.83 12.61
C GLN A 239 13.25 -2.76 11.65
N LEU A 240 13.12 -3.13 10.39
CA LEU A 240 12.64 -2.26 9.33
C LEU A 240 11.19 -1.82 9.56
N GLU A 241 10.29 -2.75 9.91
CA GLU A 241 8.88 -2.46 10.18
C GLU A 241 8.71 -1.50 11.37
N LYS A 242 9.45 -1.72 12.46
CA LYS A 242 9.37 -0.86 13.65
C LYS A 242 9.92 0.54 13.38
N GLY A 243 11.07 0.65 12.69
CA GLY A 243 11.66 1.93 12.31
C GLY A 243 10.75 2.71 11.36
N PHE A 244 10.21 2.03 10.35
CA PHE A 244 9.24 2.62 9.42
C PHE A 244 7.95 3.04 10.12
N GLY A 245 7.46 2.26 11.09
CA GLY A 245 6.30 2.62 11.90
C GLY A 245 6.47 3.98 12.59
N TYR A 246 7.62 4.25 13.23
CA TYR A 246 7.90 5.55 13.82
C TYR A 246 7.97 6.68 12.78
N PHE A 247 8.56 6.40 11.60
CA PHE A 247 8.61 7.37 10.52
C PHE A 247 7.21 7.72 10.00
N VAL A 248 6.38 6.71 9.72
CA VAL A 248 4.99 6.89 9.30
C VAL A 248 4.17 7.62 10.36
N LEU A 249 4.41 7.36 11.66
CA LEU A 249 3.75 8.08 12.76
C LEU A 249 4.04 9.58 12.68
N ALA A 250 5.31 9.97 12.49
CA ALA A 250 5.68 11.38 12.36
C ALA A 250 5.01 12.04 11.15
N VAL A 251 5.01 11.37 9.99
CA VAL A 251 4.34 11.88 8.78
C VAL A 251 2.81 11.95 8.98
N ALA A 252 2.20 10.97 9.64
CA ALA A 252 0.76 10.95 9.93
C ALA A 252 0.33 12.14 10.77
N ILE A 253 1.07 12.43 11.85
CA ILE A 253 0.83 13.60 12.70
C ILE A 253 0.97 14.89 11.89
N PHE A 254 2.02 15.01 11.07
CA PHE A 254 2.23 16.16 10.20
C PHE A 254 1.06 16.36 9.21
N VAL A 255 0.64 15.30 8.52
CA VAL A 255 -0.49 15.33 7.57
C VAL A 255 -1.77 15.77 8.27
N LEU A 256 -2.04 15.30 9.49
CA LEU A 256 -3.25 15.63 10.23
C LEU A 256 -3.27 17.05 10.77
N ILE A 257 -2.11 17.63 11.08
CA ILE A 257 -1.99 19.02 11.54
C ILE A 257 -2.12 19.99 10.35
N ARG A 258 -1.58 19.62 9.17
CA ARG A 258 -1.47 20.50 8.00
C ARG A 258 -2.55 20.28 6.91
N ARG A 259 -3.58 19.51 7.24
CA ARG A 259 -4.73 19.13 6.41
C ARG A 259 -5.52 20.28 5.81
#